data_AF-A0A850SRF9-F1
#
_entry.id   AF-A0A850SRF9-F1
#
_cell.length_a   1.000
_cell.length_b   1.000
_cell.length_c   1.000
_cell.angle_alpha   90.00
_cell.angle_beta   90.00
_cell.angle_gamma   90.00
#
_symmetry.space_group_name_H-M   'P 1'
#
loop_
_entity.id
_entity.type
_entity.pdbx_description
1 polymer ?
#
loop_
_entity_poly.entity_id
_entity_poly.type
_entity_poly.pdbx_seq_one_letter_code
_entity_poly.pdbx_strand_id
1 'polypeptide(L)'
;LEALARAGESGAPPAEVSALEAAALKAIGAARDAARPSLKDQLLAAAKSLTVAGDEYAIAVKEGAIVNLHEYHDAYGFIDVVIDDLKSLKGASEAEAQAIRAALNQAAIARTAAPTIAPPTDGLKPASVIYGAAARVEIAARGL
;
A
#
# COMPACT_ATOMS: atom_id res chain seq x y z
N LEU A 1 -7.19 -16.33 5.74
CA LEU A 1 -6.12 -15.64 6.49
C LEU A 1 -5.77 -16.38 7.79
N GLU A 2 -6.76 -16.80 8.59
CA GLU A 2 -6.51 -17.54 9.85
C GLU A 2 -5.62 -18.80 9.70
N ALA A 3 -5.84 -19.61 8.66
CA ALA A 3 -5.04 -20.82 8.44
C ALA A 3 -3.56 -20.50 8.16
N LEU A 4 -3.29 -19.46 7.37
CA LEU A 4 -1.93 -18.98 7.09
C LEU A 4 -1.27 -18.45 8.37
N ALA A 5 -2.00 -17.63 9.14
CA ALA A 5 -1.49 -17.07 10.40
C ALA A 5 -1.08 -18.19 11.37
N ARG A 6 -1.96 -19.17 11.59
CA ARG A 6 -1.67 -20.32 12.46
C ARG A 6 -0.46 -21.11 11.99
N ALA A 7 -0.33 -21.36 10.69
CA ALA A 7 0.82 -22.10 10.14
C ALA A 7 2.15 -21.36 10.35
N GLY A 8 2.15 -20.03 10.19
CA GLY A 8 3.31 -19.19 10.49
C GLY A 8 3.67 -19.21 11.97
N GLU A 9 2.68 -19.02 12.84
CA GLU A 9 2.86 -19.03 14.31
C GLU A 9 3.35 -20.37 14.85
N SER A 10 2.89 -21.48 14.28
CA SER A 10 3.32 -22.82 14.68
C SER A 10 4.67 -23.26 14.09
N GLY A 11 5.31 -22.43 13.26
CA GLY A 11 6.56 -22.77 12.58
C GLY A 11 6.39 -23.92 11.58
N ALA A 12 5.26 -23.96 10.86
CA ALA A 12 5.02 -24.96 9.82
C ALA A 12 6.12 -24.93 8.74
N PRO A 13 6.35 -26.04 8.01
CA PRO A 13 7.35 -26.08 6.95
C PRO A 13 7.13 -24.95 5.92
N PRO A 14 8.20 -24.32 5.38
CA PRO A 14 8.07 -23.20 4.45
C PRO A 14 7.16 -23.49 3.25
N ALA A 15 7.19 -24.72 2.72
CA ALA A 15 6.34 -25.13 1.61
C ALA A 15 4.83 -25.09 1.95
N GLU A 16 4.47 -25.40 3.19
CA GLU A 16 3.09 -25.33 3.67
C GLU A 16 2.63 -23.87 3.81
N VAL A 17 3.47 -23.03 4.42
CA VAL A 17 3.22 -21.59 4.56
C VAL A 17 3.03 -20.94 3.19
N SER A 18 3.93 -21.22 2.23
CA SER A 18 3.82 -20.69 0.86
C SER A 18 2.56 -21.17 0.13
N ALA A 19 2.13 -22.41 0.33
CA ALA A 19 0.89 -22.91 -0.26
C ALA A 19 -0.35 -22.20 0.31
N LEU A 20 -0.37 -21.96 1.62
CA LEU A 20 -1.45 -21.23 2.29
C LEU A 20 -1.47 -19.74 1.92
N GLU A 21 -0.29 -19.14 1.74
CA GLU A 21 -0.15 -17.77 1.24
C GLU A 21 -0.73 -17.65 -0.18
N ALA A 22 -0.33 -18.52 -1.10
CA ALA A 22 -0.85 -18.54 -2.46
C ALA A 22 -2.39 -18.72 -2.48
N ALA A 23 -2.92 -19.59 -1.61
CA ALA A 23 -4.36 -19.79 -1.47
C ALA A 23 -5.07 -18.52 -0.93
N ALA A 24 -4.47 -17.83 0.04
CA ALA A 24 -5.00 -16.59 0.59
C ALA A 24 -5.01 -15.47 -0.47
N LEU A 25 -3.91 -15.28 -1.20
CA LEU A 25 -3.82 -14.28 -2.27
C LEU A 25 -4.82 -14.57 -3.39
N LYS A 26 -5.00 -15.84 -3.77
CA LYS A 26 -6.03 -16.24 -4.76
C LYS A 26 -7.44 -15.91 -4.28
N ALA A 27 -7.76 -16.17 -3.01
CA ALA A 27 -9.07 -15.85 -2.44
C ALA A 27 -9.32 -14.33 -2.38
N ILE A 28 -8.30 -13.54 -2.03
CA ILE A 28 -8.37 -12.07 -2.06
C ILE A 28 -8.61 -11.57 -3.48
N GLY A 29 -7.88 -12.10 -4.47
CA GLY A 29 -8.08 -11.77 -5.89
C GLY A 29 -9.51 -12.05 -6.35
N ALA A 30 -10.02 -13.25 -6.05
CA ALA A 30 -11.40 -13.61 -6.40
C ALA A 30 -12.46 -12.69 -5.75
N ALA A 31 -12.23 -12.27 -4.50
CA ALA A 31 -13.12 -11.32 -3.83
C ALA A 31 -13.07 -9.93 -4.47
N ARG A 32 -11.88 -9.46 -4.86
CA ARG A 32 -11.70 -8.19 -5.61
C ARG A 32 -12.42 -8.25 -6.95
N ASP A 33 -12.27 -9.33 -7.71
CA ASP A 33 -12.93 -9.51 -9.01
C ASP A 33 -14.47 -9.57 -8.87
N ALA A 34 -14.96 -10.27 -7.86
CA ALA A 34 -16.39 -10.38 -7.58
C ALA A 34 -17.02 -9.03 -7.22
N ALA A 35 -16.26 -8.13 -6.58
CA ALA A 35 -16.72 -6.78 -6.26
C ALA A 35 -16.89 -5.88 -7.50
N ARG A 36 -16.25 -6.24 -8.63
CA ARG A 36 -16.27 -5.48 -9.91
C ARG A 36 -16.05 -3.96 -9.70
N PRO A 37 -14.96 -3.56 -9.03
CA PRO A 37 -14.75 -2.17 -8.68
C PRO A 37 -14.56 -1.33 -9.94
N SER A 38 -15.10 -0.11 -9.95
CA SER A 38 -14.73 0.87 -10.97
C SER A 38 -13.27 1.29 -10.81
N LEU A 39 -12.70 1.98 -11.81
CA LEU A 39 -11.36 2.56 -11.65
C LEU A 39 -11.33 3.57 -10.49
N LYS A 40 -12.40 4.35 -10.33
CA LYS A 40 -12.57 5.28 -9.22
C LYS A 40 -12.50 4.58 -7.87
N ASP A 41 -13.19 3.44 -7.71
CA ASP A 41 -13.14 2.66 -6.46
C ASP A 41 -11.72 2.16 -6.17
N GLN A 42 -11.00 1.70 -7.19
CA GLN A 42 -9.62 1.23 -7.05
C GLN A 42 -8.66 2.36 -6.65
N LEU A 43 -8.81 3.56 -7.24
CA LEU A 43 -8.01 4.72 -6.86
C LEU A 43 -8.36 5.24 -5.45
N LEU A 44 -9.64 5.20 -5.05
CA LEU A 44 -10.05 5.55 -3.68
C LEU A 44 -9.52 4.54 -2.65
N ALA A 45 -9.50 3.24 -3.00
CA ALA A 45 -8.87 2.21 -2.17
C ALA A 45 -7.36 2.48 -2.02
N ALA A 46 -6.67 2.81 -3.11
CA ALA A 46 -5.25 3.19 -3.06
C ALA A 46 -5.00 4.42 -2.17
N ALA A 47 -5.84 5.46 -2.28
CA ALA A 47 -5.77 6.62 -1.40
C ALA A 47 -5.95 6.24 0.07
N LYS A 48 -6.94 5.39 0.38
CA LYS A 48 -7.18 4.94 1.75
C LYS A 48 -6.02 4.11 2.30
N SER A 49 -5.43 3.23 1.49
CA SER A 49 -4.25 2.45 1.89
C SER A 49 -3.04 3.36 2.15
N LEU A 50 -2.84 4.42 1.36
CA LEU A 50 -1.82 5.42 1.66
C LEU A 50 -2.11 6.21 2.93
N THR A 51 -3.39 6.50 3.24
CA THR A 51 -3.74 7.11 4.54
C THR A 51 -3.34 6.20 5.69
N VAL A 52 -3.65 4.90 5.62
CA VAL A 52 -3.23 3.92 6.64
C VAL A 52 -1.71 3.86 6.74
N ALA A 53 -1.00 3.84 5.60
CA ALA A 53 0.46 3.92 5.62
C ALA A 53 0.99 5.18 6.32
N GLY A 54 0.30 6.31 6.15
CA GLY A 54 0.61 7.54 6.87
C GLY A 54 0.39 7.42 8.38
N ASP A 55 -0.68 6.75 8.79
CA ASP A 55 -1.02 6.49 10.19
C ASP A 55 0.05 5.61 10.86
N GLU A 56 0.43 4.49 10.24
CA GLU A 56 1.49 3.62 10.77
C GLU A 56 2.84 4.34 10.79
N TYR A 57 3.18 5.06 9.71
CA TYR A 57 4.43 5.81 9.66
C TYR A 57 4.49 6.93 10.71
N ALA A 58 3.37 7.57 11.03
CA ALA A 58 3.30 8.58 12.09
C ALA A 58 3.52 8.00 13.48
N ILE A 59 3.24 6.71 13.69
CA ILE A 59 3.60 5.97 14.90
C ILE A 59 5.08 5.58 14.84
N ALA A 60 5.54 5.12 13.68
CA ALA A 60 6.89 4.64 13.43
C ALA A 60 7.97 5.72 13.62
N VAL A 61 7.70 6.95 13.16
CA VAL A 61 8.69 8.05 13.11
C VAL A 61 8.25 9.22 13.98
N LYS A 62 9.08 9.57 14.96
CA LYS A 62 8.92 10.77 15.79
C LYS A 62 10.18 11.61 15.71
N GLU A 63 10.00 12.91 15.48
CA GLU A 63 11.10 13.89 15.45
C GLU A 63 12.26 13.49 14.50
N GLY A 64 11.94 12.80 13.40
CA GLY A 64 12.92 12.35 12.41
C GLY A 64 13.69 11.08 12.79
N ALA A 65 13.27 10.34 13.83
CA ALA A 65 13.86 9.08 14.25
C ALA A 65 12.83 7.93 14.23
N ILE A 66 13.28 6.71 13.92
CA ILE A 66 12.47 5.49 14.04
C ILE A 66 12.33 5.15 15.52
N VAL A 67 11.10 5.20 16.02
CA VAL A 67 10.75 4.78 17.39
C VAL A 67 10.00 3.46 17.41
N ASN A 68 9.41 3.05 16.28
CA ASN A 68 8.77 1.75 16.13
C ASN A 68 9.07 1.17 14.74
N LEU A 69 9.94 0.16 14.70
CA LEU A 69 10.37 -0.49 13.46
C LEU A 69 9.24 -1.33 12.83
N HIS A 70 8.34 -1.89 13.63
CA HIS A 70 7.21 -2.67 13.13
C HIS A 70 6.31 -1.79 12.25
N GLU A 71 5.89 -0.64 12.79
CA GLU A 71 4.98 0.28 12.09
C GLU A 71 5.63 0.92 10.86
N TYR A 72 6.97 1.06 10.87
CA TYR A 72 7.70 1.46 9.67
C TYR A 72 7.55 0.41 8.56
N HIS A 73 7.70 -0.87 8.90
CA HIS A 73 7.52 -1.96 7.93
C HIS A 73 6.08 -2.05 7.43
N ASP A 74 5.10 -1.85 8.29
CA ASP A 74 3.68 -1.84 7.89
C ASP A 74 3.40 -0.68 6.92
N ALA A 75 3.86 0.53 7.25
CA ALA A 75 3.78 1.67 6.34
C ALA A 75 4.46 1.39 4.99
N TYR A 76 5.66 0.83 5.01
CA TYR A 76 6.40 0.45 3.81
C TYR A 76 5.59 -0.55 2.96
N GLY A 77 5.03 -1.58 3.58
CA GLY A 77 4.24 -2.62 2.92
C GLY A 77 2.97 -2.08 2.29
N PHE A 78 2.22 -1.21 2.98
CA PHE A 78 1.06 -0.54 2.41
C PHE A 78 1.42 0.31 1.18
N ILE A 79 2.51 1.07 1.23
CA ILE A 79 2.97 1.86 0.09
C ILE A 79 3.36 0.95 -1.09
N ASP A 80 4.05 -0.16 -0.82
CA ASP A 80 4.50 -1.12 -1.84
C ASP A 80 3.32 -1.73 -2.58
N VAL A 81 2.33 -2.24 -1.84
CA VAL A 81 1.11 -2.84 -2.40
C VAL A 81 0.34 -1.81 -3.22
N VAL A 82 0.22 -0.55 -2.75
CA VAL A 82 -0.43 0.51 -3.53
C VAL A 82 0.27 0.76 -4.86
N ILE A 83 1.61 0.80 -4.87
CA ILE A 83 2.37 1.00 -6.09
C ILE A 83 2.11 -0.14 -7.08
N ASP A 84 2.11 -1.38 -6.62
CA ASP A 84 1.91 -2.55 -7.47
C ASP A 84 0.46 -2.66 -7.97
N ASP A 85 -0.52 -2.43 -7.10
CA ASP A 85 -1.94 -2.37 -7.47
C ASP A 85 -2.13 -1.28 -8.56
N LEU A 86 -1.59 -0.07 -8.37
CA LEU A 86 -1.69 1.03 -9.35
C LEU A 86 -1.00 0.72 -10.68
N LYS A 87 0.15 0.03 -10.68
CA LYS A 87 0.84 -0.39 -11.92
C LYS A 87 0.05 -1.42 -12.72
N SER A 88 -0.80 -2.20 -12.06
CA SER A 88 -1.64 -3.21 -12.71
C SER A 88 -2.86 -2.62 -13.42
N LEU A 89 -3.27 -1.41 -13.05
CA LEU A 89 -4.46 -0.74 -13.58
C LEU A 89 -4.28 -0.34 -15.05
N LYS A 90 -5.38 -0.40 -15.80
CA LYS A 90 -5.47 0.05 -17.20
C LYS A 90 -6.65 0.98 -17.33
N GLY A 91 -6.40 2.20 -17.82
CA GLY A 91 -7.46 3.15 -18.15
C GLY A 91 -8.11 2.80 -19.49
N ALA A 92 -9.43 2.92 -19.56
CA ALA A 92 -10.23 2.80 -20.78
C ALA A 92 -10.36 4.14 -21.53
N SER A 93 -9.95 5.26 -20.92
CA SER A 93 -9.92 6.60 -21.53
C SER A 93 -8.63 7.36 -21.18
N GLU A 94 -8.39 8.49 -21.85
CA GLU A 94 -7.24 9.35 -21.53
C GLU A 94 -7.35 9.96 -20.13
N ALA A 95 -8.55 10.34 -19.70
CA ALA A 95 -8.79 10.87 -18.35
C ALA A 95 -8.44 9.82 -17.28
N GLU A 96 -8.86 8.57 -17.50
CA GLU A 96 -8.52 7.45 -16.62
C GLU A 96 -7.03 7.15 -16.60
N ALA A 97 -6.37 7.13 -17.77
CA ALA A 97 -4.94 6.94 -17.87
C ALA A 97 -4.17 8.07 -17.15
N GLN A 98 -4.64 9.31 -17.25
CA GLN A 98 -4.07 10.45 -16.53
C GLN A 98 -4.24 10.32 -15.01
N ALA A 99 -5.40 9.89 -14.54
CA ALA A 99 -5.65 9.66 -13.12
C ALA A 99 -4.72 8.56 -12.55
N ILE A 100 -4.53 7.46 -13.29
CA ILE A 100 -3.59 6.39 -12.91
C ILE A 100 -2.15 6.93 -12.83
N ARG A 101 -1.68 7.68 -13.83
CA ARG A 101 -0.34 8.29 -13.82
C ARG A 101 -0.17 9.26 -12.66
N ALA A 102 -1.18 10.09 -12.38
CA ALA A 102 -1.16 11.00 -11.25
C ALA A 102 -1.06 10.22 -9.93
N ALA A 103 -1.82 9.14 -9.77
CA ALA A 103 -1.78 8.31 -8.58
C ALA A 103 -0.40 7.63 -8.39
N LEU A 104 0.17 7.07 -9.46
CA LEU A 104 1.52 6.48 -9.45
C LEU A 104 2.60 7.48 -9.01
N ASN A 105 2.53 8.72 -9.52
CA ASN A 105 3.46 9.77 -9.13
C ASN A 105 3.34 10.11 -7.64
N GLN A 106 2.12 10.13 -7.09
CA GLN A 106 1.91 10.37 -5.67
C GLN A 106 2.37 9.19 -4.81
N ALA A 107 2.12 7.96 -5.23
CA ALA A 107 2.63 6.78 -4.54
C ALA A 107 4.17 6.75 -4.53
N ALA A 108 4.82 7.17 -5.62
CA ALA A 108 6.27 7.35 -5.67
C ALA A 108 6.76 8.45 -4.70
N ILE A 109 6.02 9.54 -4.54
CA ILE A 109 6.33 10.58 -3.53
C ILE A 109 6.19 10.00 -2.11
N ALA A 110 5.12 9.27 -1.81
CA ALA A 110 4.92 8.59 -0.53
C ALA A 110 6.09 7.65 -0.22
N ARG A 111 6.54 6.87 -1.21
CA ARG A 111 7.72 5.99 -1.10
C ARG A 111 8.99 6.71 -0.69
N THR A 112 9.13 8.01 -0.97
CA THR A 112 10.31 8.75 -0.50
C THR A 112 10.37 8.95 1.01
N ALA A 113 9.27 8.74 1.74
CA ALA A 113 9.27 8.73 3.20
C ALA A 113 9.75 7.37 3.76
N ALA A 114 9.38 6.27 3.11
CA ALA A 114 9.83 4.91 3.45
C ALA A 114 10.50 4.25 2.22
N PRO A 115 11.73 4.65 1.84
CA PRO A 115 12.32 4.27 0.56
C PRO A 115 12.63 2.78 0.44
N THR A 116 13.00 2.16 1.55
CA THR A 116 13.47 0.78 1.65
C THR A 116 12.83 0.10 2.86
N ILE A 117 12.74 -1.23 2.83
CA ILE A 117 12.22 -2.02 3.95
C ILE A 117 13.10 -1.85 5.21
N ALA A 118 14.43 -1.81 5.04
CA ALA A 118 15.33 -1.37 6.10
C ALA A 118 15.31 0.17 6.15
N PRO A 119 14.87 0.81 7.25
CA PRO A 119 14.80 2.26 7.31
C PRO A 119 16.20 2.88 7.24
N PRO A 120 16.36 4.05 6.59
CA PRO A 120 17.59 4.83 6.67
C PRO A 120 17.81 5.34 8.10
N THR A 121 19.07 5.58 8.45
CA THR A 121 19.45 6.09 9.77
C THR A 121 19.18 7.59 9.95
N ASP A 122 19.05 8.32 8.85
CA ASP A 122 18.79 9.76 8.80
C ASP A 122 17.92 10.13 7.58
N GLY A 123 17.57 11.42 7.47
CA GLY A 123 16.81 11.93 6.33
C GLY A 123 15.35 11.45 6.26
N LEU A 124 14.81 10.90 7.35
CA LEU A 124 13.41 10.49 7.44
C LEU A 124 12.47 11.68 7.26
N LYS A 125 11.52 11.52 6.36
CA LYS A 125 10.53 12.55 6.06
C LYS A 125 9.37 12.50 7.05
N PRO A 126 8.62 13.59 7.26
CA PRO A 126 7.41 13.55 8.08
C PRO A 126 6.29 12.74 7.41
N ALA A 127 5.42 12.14 8.22
CA ALA A 127 4.24 11.39 7.76
C ALA A 127 3.32 12.20 6.83
N SER A 128 3.34 13.54 6.94
CA SER A 128 2.60 14.45 6.06
C SER A 128 2.95 14.29 4.58
N VAL A 129 4.12 13.76 4.23
CA VAL A 129 4.47 13.39 2.84
C VAL A 129 3.54 12.30 2.31
N ILE A 130 3.28 11.27 3.12
CA ILE A 130 2.41 10.15 2.76
C ILE A 130 0.95 10.61 2.74
N TYR A 131 0.50 11.34 3.76
CA TYR A 131 -0.86 11.90 3.78
C TYR A 131 -1.14 12.85 2.61
N GLY A 132 -0.16 13.69 2.26
CA GLY A 132 -0.27 14.59 1.12
C GLY A 132 -0.36 13.85 -0.21
N ALA A 133 0.33 12.73 -0.35
CA ALA A 133 0.19 11.83 -1.50
C ALA A 133 -1.22 11.20 -1.53
N ALA A 134 -1.67 10.63 -0.41
CA ALA A 134 -2.99 10.03 -0.27
C ALA A 134 -4.12 10.98 -0.71
N ALA A 135 -4.12 12.20 -0.20
CA ALA A 135 -5.12 13.22 -0.54
C ALA A 135 -5.12 13.57 -2.04
N ARG A 136 -3.94 13.60 -2.68
CA ARG A 136 -3.84 13.89 -4.12
C ARG A 136 -4.31 12.72 -4.98
N VAL A 137 -4.10 11.47 -4.54
CA VAL A 137 -4.72 10.30 -5.18
C VAL A 137 -6.24 10.37 -5.05
N GLU A 138 -6.76 10.71 -3.88
CA GLU A 138 -8.21 10.86 -3.66
C GLU A 138 -8.81 11.94 -4.58
N ILE A 139 -8.17 13.09 -4.71
CA ILE A 139 -8.61 14.17 -5.62
C ILE A 139 -8.63 13.67 -7.07
N ALA A 140 -7.59 12.97 -7.52
CA ALA A 140 -7.53 12.41 -8.86
C ALA A 140 -8.67 11.41 -9.11
N ALA A 141 -8.95 10.54 -8.13
CA ALA A 141 -10.04 9.58 -8.19
C ALA A 141 -11.43 10.25 -8.26
N ARG A 142 -11.64 11.33 -7.49
CA ARG A 142 -12.91 12.07 -7.47
C ARG A 142 -13.13 12.92 -8.73
N GLY A 143 -12.09 13.18 -9.50
CA GLY A 143 -12.16 13.84 -10.82
C GLY A 143 -12.60 12.92 -11.96
N LEU A 144 -12.72 11.61 -11.72
CA LEU A 144 -13.35 10.63 -12.61
C LEU A 144 -14.85 10.54 -12.34
#